data_AF-A0A7K7DTH3-F1
#
_entry.id   AF-A0A7K7DTH3-F1
#
_cell.length_a   1.000
_cell.length_b   1.000
_cell.length_c   1.000
_cell.angle_alpha   90.00
_cell.angle_beta   90.00
_cell.angle_gamma   90.00
#
_symmetry.space_group_name_H-M   'P 1'
#
loop_
_entity.id
_entity.type
_entity.pdbx_description
1 polymer ?
#
loop_
_entity_poly.entity_id
_entity_poly.type
_entity_poly.pdbx_seq_one_letter_code
_entity_poly.pdbx_strand_id
1 'polypeptide(L)'
;SSRPLKKGEHPMCKEHEDERINIYCVTCEVPTCSMCKVFGAHKDCEVAPLQSVFQGQKTELNNCISMLVAGNDRIQTIISQLEDSCQSTEENSEAAKRELCARFDALAALLEEKKAELLQRISREQADKTAFIQSLICQYKEQLEKSSRLVETAIQAAEETGGAAFLMVRPPDPPRGVPVIVEASKGARLDKIEPGYESMDAFSVSLEHLTEAVHALDFEPAEEDEEYFDGEEEEVEE
;
A
#
# COMPACT_ATOMS: atom_id res chain seq x y z
N SER A 1 3.38 4.06 57.27
CA SER A 1 2.81 3.07 58.21
C SER A 1 3.93 2.33 58.89
N SER A 2 4.28 2.74 60.10
CA SER A 2 5.50 2.32 60.83
C SER A 2 5.26 0.98 61.52
N ARG A 3 5.68 -0.13 60.92
CA ARG A 3 5.64 -1.45 61.59
C ARG A 3 6.73 -1.51 62.67
N PRO A 4 6.42 -1.92 63.91
CA PRO A 4 7.44 -2.12 64.93
C PRO A 4 8.26 -3.38 64.60
N LEU A 5 9.58 -3.24 64.58
CA LEU A 5 10.53 -4.35 64.49
C LEU A 5 10.42 -5.18 65.77
N LYS A 6 9.85 -6.39 65.68
CA LYS A 6 9.93 -7.39 66.76
C LYS A 6 11.42 -7.67 67.03
N LYS A 7 11.91 -7.34 68.22
CA LYS A 7 13.23 -7.80 68.71
C LYS A 7 13.19 -9.32 68.76
N GLY A 8 13.84 -9.97 67.80
CA GLY A 8 13.97 -11.43 67.74
C GLY A 8 14.74 -11.96 68.95
N GLU A 9 14.37 -13.15 69.39
CA GLU A 9 15.10 -13.95 70.36
C GLU A 9 16.56 -14.07 69.90
N HIS A 10 17.51 -13.78 70.79
CA HIS A 10 18.93 -13.87 70.44
C HIS A 10 19.28 -15.35 70.31
N PRO A 11 19.85 -15.79 69.18
CA PRO A 11 20.19 -17.19 69.00
C PRO A 11 21.25 -17.62 70.02
N MET A 12 21.01 -18.76 70.68
CA MET A 12 21.94 -19.35 71.65
C MET A 12 22.99 -20.20 70.93
N CYS A 13 24.18 -20.32 71.51
CA CYS A 13 25.24 -21.16 70.96
C CYS A 13 24.88 -22.65 71.08
N LYS A 14 25.16 -23.43 70.02
CA LYS A 14 24.89 -24.88 70.00
C LYS A 14 25.81 -25.68 70.93
N GLU A 15 27.00 -25.16 71.23
CA GLU A 15 27.99 -25.81 72.11
C GLU A 15 27.92 -25.30 73.55
N HIS A 16 27.37 -24.10 73.74
CA HIS A 16 27.28 -23.42 75.03
C HIS A 16 25.84 -22.92 75.21
N GLU A 17 24.98 -23.79 75.74
CA GLU A 17 23.53 -23.58 75.82
C GLU A 17 23.13 -22.34 76.65
N ASP A 18 23.99 -21.92 77.59
CA ASP A 18 23.78 -20.74 78.44
C ASP A 18 24.31 -19.43 77.82
N GLU A 19 25.02 -19.48 76.69
CA GLU A 19 25.68 -18.33 76.07
C GLU A 19 24.98 -17.87 74.79
N ARG A 20 24.78 -16.55 74.68
CA ARG A 20 24.20 -15.92 73.49
C ARG A 20 25.26 -15.71 72.42
N ILE A 21 24.85 -15.86 71.17
CA ILE A 21 25.67 -15.47 70.02
C ILE A 21 25.72 -13.92 69.97
N ASN A 22 26.89 -13.35 70.23
CA ASN A 22 27.11 -11.92 70.37
C ASN A 22 28.38 -11.42 69.65
N ILE A 23 29.17 -12.33 69.09
CA ILE A 23 30.45 -12.05 68.43
C ILE A 23 30.41 -12.61 67.01
N TYR A 24 31.11 -11.97 66.07
CA TYR A 24 31.31 -12.50 64.72
C TYR A 24 32.78 -12.88 64.55
N CYS A 25 33.04 -14.12 64.14
CA CYS A 25 34.37 -14.58 63.79
C CYS A 25 34.67 -14.19 62.35
N VAL A 26 35.59 -13.24 62.15
CA VAL A 26 35.94 -12.73 60.81
C VAL A 26 36.73 -13.81 60.04
N THR A 27 37.62 -14.53 60.72
CA THR A 27 38.44 -15.58 60.09
C THR A 27 37.61 -16.76 59.58
N CYS A 28 36.47 -17.05 60.21
CA CYS A 28 35.61 -18.18 59.86
C CYS A 28 34.27 -17.74 59.24
N GLU A 29 34.05 -16.44 59.09
CA GLU A 29 32.82 -15.81 58.58
C GLU A 29 31.51 -16.28 59.26
N VAL A 30 31.58 -16.69 60.54
CA VAL A 30 30.44 -17.24 61.28
C VAL A 30 30.17 -16.49 62.58
N PRO A 31 28.88 -16.30 62.95
CA PRO A 31 28.52 -15.73 64.24
C PRO A 31 28.75 -16.78 65.35
N THR A 32 29.39 -16.35 66.44
CA THR A 32 29.85 -17.21 67.55
C THR A 32 29.56 -16.57 68.93
N CYS A 33 29.83 -17.31 70.02
CA CYS A 33 29.68 -16.82 71.40
C CYS A 33 31.02 -16.56 72.08
N SER A 34 30.98 -15.84 73.21
CA SER A 34 32.15 -15.51 74.02
C SER A 34 32.95 -16.75 74.45
N MET A 35 32.28 -17.85 74.79
CA MET A 35 32.93 -19.09 75.24
C MET A 35 33.65 -19.82 74.11
N CYS A 36 33.09 -19.86 72.90
CA CYS A 36 33.76 -20.41 71.72
C CYS A 36 35.03 -19.61 71.35
N LYS A 37 35.07 -18.30 71.66
CA LYS A 37 36.26 -17.46 71.47
C LYS A 37 37.30 -17.64 72.59
N VAL A 38 36.91 -17.71 73.86
CA VAL A 38 37.90 -17.75 74.95
C VAL A 38 38.46 -19.16 75.17
N PHE A 39 37.62 -20.20 75.03
CA PHE A 39 37.97 -21.58 75.37
C PHE A 39 37.73 -22.59 74.24
N GLY A 40 37.00 -22.22 73.20
CA GLY A 40 36.60 -23.12 72.12
C GLY A 40 37.45 -23.04 70.85
N ALA A 41 36.86 -23.49 69.74
CA ALA A 41 37.53 -23.65 68.45
C ALA A 41 37.97 -22.33 67.78
N HIS A 42 37.48 -21.17 68.23
CA HIS A 42 37.80 -19.87 67.64
C HIS A 42 38.82 -19.06 68.45
N LYS A 43 39.61 -19.73 69.31
CA LYS A 43 40.59 -19.10 70.19
C LYS A 43 41.60 -18.21 69.47
N ASP A 44 42.14 -18.70 68.36
CA ASP A 44 43.16 -17.99 67.58
C ASP A 44 42.57 -17.18 66.40
N CYS A 45 41.25 -17.16 66.24
CA CYS A 45 40.57 -16.43 65.16
C CYS A 45 40.36 -14.95 65.50
N GLU A 46 40.39 -14.08 64.50
CA GLU A 46 40.03 -12.68 64.69
C GLU A 46 38.51 -12.52 64.81
N VAL A 47 38.07 -11.73 65.78
CA VAL A 47 36.65 -11.54 66.08
C VAL A 47 36.28 -10.07 66.16
N ALA A 48 35.07 -9.75 65.72
CA ALA A 48 34.50 -8.41 65.80
C ALA A 48 33.15 -8.44 66.53
N PRO A 49 32.70 -7.31 67.10
CA PRO A 49 31.35 -7.21 67.67
C PRO A 49 30.29 -7.50 66.60
N LEU A 50 29.40 -8.47 66.85
CA LEU A 50 28.39 -8.91 65.89
C LEU A 50 27.52 -7.75 65.39
N GLN A 51 27.17 -6.82 66.29
CA GLN A 51 26.38 -5.63 65.94
C GLN A 51 27.09 -4.73 64.93
N SER A 52 28.41 -4.59 65.00
CA SER A 52 29.19 -3.76 64.07
C SER A 52 29.22 -4.38 62.68
N VAL A 53 29.50 -5.69 62.59
CA VAL A 53 29.52 -6.43 61.33
C VAL A 53 28.13 -6.48 60.70
N PHE A 54 27.10 -6.73 61.50
CA PHE A 54 25.71 -6.72 61.04
C PHE A 54 25.31 -5.37 60.44
N GLN A 55 25.62 -4.25 61.12
CA GLN A 55 25.29 -2.93 60.57
C GLN A 55 26.05 -2.66 59.27
N GLY A 56 27.36 -2.96 59.22
CA GLY A 56 28.18 -2.78 58.02
C GLY A 56 27.66 -3.60 56.83
N GLN A 57 27.50 -4.92 57.00
CA GLN A 57 26.98 -5.79 55.93
C GLN A 57 25.56 -5.42 55.52
N LYS A 58 24.70 -4.99 56.47
CA LYS A 58 23.35 -4.54 56.16
C LYS A 58 23.36 -3.23 55.37
N THR A 59 24.24 -2.29 55.70
CA THR A 59 24.38 -1.04 54.94
C THR A 59 24.92 -1.30 53.54
N GLU A 60 25.93 -2.16 53.40
CA GLU A 60 26.49 -2.55 52.11
C GLU A 60 25.44 -3.26 51.25
N LEU A 61 24.70 -4.22 51.81
CA LEU A 61 23.60 -4.89 51.11
C LEU A 61 22.53 -3.89 50.67
N ASN A 62 22.13 -2.95 51.53
CA ASN A 62 21.17 -1.92 51.15
C ASN A 62 21.69 -1.02 50.02
N ASN A 63 22.98 -0.66 50.04
CA ASN A 63 23.60 0.12 48.96
C ASN A 63 23.61 -0.67 47.65
N CYS A 64 24.00 -1.95 47.67
CA CYS A 64 23.94 -2.84 46.50
C CYS A 64 22.51 -2.98 45.96
N ILE A 65 21.51 -3.11 46.84
CA ILE A 65 20.09 -3.13 46.45
C ILE A 65 19.71 -1.81 45.78
N SER A 66 20.08 -0.66 46.35
CA SER A 66 19.81 0.64 45.75
C SER A 66 20.45 0.81 44.37
N MET A 67 21.69 0.34 44.17
CA MET A 67 22.35 0.34 42.87
C MET A 67 21.64 -0.57 41.86
N LEU A 68 21.24 -1.77 42.27
CA LEU A 68 20.50 -2.71 41.41
C LEU A 68 19.14 -2.16 41.00
N VAL A 69 18.42 -1.51 41.92
CA VAL A 69 17.14 -0.86 41.60
C VAL A 69 17.34 0.24 40.57
N ALA A 70 18.33 1.13 40.77
CA ALA A 70 18.64 2.16 39.79
C ALA A 70 19.07 1.60 38.43
N GLY A 71 19.83 0.50 38.41
CA GLY A 71 20.20 -0.21 37.18
C GLY A 71 18.98 -0.79 36.46
N ASN A 72 18.05 -1.40 37.19
CA ASN A 72 16.80 -1.91 36.63
C ASN A 72 15.92 -0.80 36.07
N ASP A 73 15.83 0.36 36.74
CA ASP A 73 15.07 1.52 36.25
C ASP A 73 15.65 2.06 34.92
N ARG A 74 16.98 2.06 34.77
CA ARG A 74 17.66 2.41 33.51
C ARG A 74 17.34 1.40 32.41
N ILE A 75 17.46 0.10 32.69
CA ILE A 75 17.11 -0.95 31.72
C ILE A 75 15.65 -0.85 31.30
N GLN A 76 14.73 -0.60 32.24
CA GLN A 76 13.31 -0.45 31.94
C GLN A 76 13.06 0.76 31.01
N THR A 77 13.80 1.84 31.20
CA THR A 77 13.73 3.03 30.33
C THR A 77 14.21 2.72 28.92
N ILE A 78 15.34 2.00 28.79
CA ILE A 78 15.87 1.58 27.48
C ILE A 78 14.88 0.65 26.78
N ILE A 79 14.27 -0.29 27.51
CA ILE A 79 13.23 -1.17 26.94
C ILE A 79 12.08 -0.34 26.38
N SER A 80 11.56 0.64 27.13
CA SER A 80 10.48 1.49 26.64
C SER A 80 10.89 2.32 25.42
N GLN A 81 12.11 2.84 25.37
CA GLN A 81 12.63 3.55 24.18
C GLN A 81 12.73 2.64 22.96
N LEU A 82 13.15 1.38 23.15
CA LEU A 82 13.22 0.40 22.07
C LEU A 82 11.82 -0.01 21.60
N GLU A 83 10.85 -0.17 22.51
CA GLU A 83 9.45 -0.43 22.17
C GLU A 83 8.85 0.73 21.34
N ASP A 84 9.08 1.97 21.76
CA ASP A 84 8.63 3.17 21.04
C ASP A 84 9.31 3.28 19.66
N SER A 85 10.61 2.97 19.57
CA SER A 85 11.35 2.97 18.30
C SER A 85 10.84 1.90 17.33
N CYS A 86 10.54 0.69 17.83
CA CYS A 86 9.91 -0.37 17.05
C CYS A 86 8.54 0.08 16.52
N GLN A 87 7.69 0.64 17.39
CA GLN A 87 6.38 1.14 16.97
C GLN A 87 6.50 2.24 15.91
N SER A 88 7.39 3.22 16.13
CA SER A 88 7.61 4.30 15.17
C SER A 88 8.11 3.77 13.81
N THR A 89 8.99 2.78 13.82
CA THR A 89 9.49 2.12 12.60
C THR A 89 8.35 1.41 11.86
N GLU A 90 7.48 0.69 12.57
CA GLU A 90 6.32 0.04 11.99
C GLU A 90 5.37 1.07 11.34
N GLU A 91 4.99 2.12 12.07
CA GLU A 91 4.11 3.19 11.58
C GLU A 91 4.70 3.92 10.36
N ASN A 92 6.00 4.21 10.38
CA ASN A 92 6.73 4.81 9.27
C ASN A 92 6.75 3.88 8.04
N SER A 93 6.97 2.57 8.26
CA SER A 93 6.93 1.59 7.17
C SER A 93 5.54 1.49 6.54
N GLU A 94 4.48 1.55 7.35
CA GLU A 94 3.11 1.53 6.88
C GLU A 94 2.76 2.80 6.12
N ALA A 95 3.23 3.97 6.58
CA ALA A 95 3.08 5.22 5.87
C ALA A 95 3.79 5.18 4.50
N ALA A 96 5.02 4.69 4.44
CA ALA A 96 5.77 4.53 3.19
C ALA A 96 5.07 3.57 2.21
N LYS A 97 4.54 2.43 2.71
CA LYS A 97 3.74 1.50 1.90
C LYS A 97 2.48 2.16 1.36
N ARG A 98 1.74 2.91 2.19
CA ARG A 98 0.52 3.62 1.77
C ARG A 98 0.81 4.66 0.69
N GLU A 99 1.89 5.44 0.85
CA GLU A 99 2.31 6.43 -0.13
C GLU A 99 2.71 5.77 -1.46
N LEU A 100 3.46 4.67 -1.41
CA LEU A 100 3.82 3.91 -2.61
C LEU A 100 2.58 3.42 -3.35
N CYS A 101 1.63 2.80 -2.64
CA CYS A 101 0.37 2.36 -3.22
C CYS A 101 -0.40 3.54 -3.85
N ALA A 102 -0.51 4.67 -3.15
CA ALA A 102 -1.21 5.85 -3.66
C ALA A 102 -0.59 6.38 -4.97
N ARG A 103 0.74 6.37 -5.10
CA ARG A 103 1.43 6.77 -6.34
C ARG A 103 1.12 5.83 -7.50
N PHE A 104 1.14 4.52 -7.25
CA PHE A 104 0.80 3.52 -8.28
C PHE A 104 -0.68 3.59 -8.67
N ASP A 105 -1.58 3.81 -7.71
CA ASP A 105 -3.01 3.98 -7.98
C ASP A 105 -3.28 5.22 -8.82
N ALA A 106 -2.57 6.33 -8.56
CA ALA A 106 -2.66 7.54 -9.38
C ALA A 106 -2.18 7.30 -10.82
N LEU A 107 -1.08 6.56 -10.99
CA LEU A 107 -0.58 6.17 -12.33
C LEU A 107 -1.58 5.26 -13.06
N ALA A 108 -2.16 4.29 -12.36
CA ALA A 108 -3.19 3.41 -12.91
C ALA A 108 -4.43 4.19 -13.36
N ALA A 109 -4.86 5.18 -12.56
CA ALA A 109 -5.99 6.04 -12.91
C ALA A 109 -5.71 6.86 -14.19
N LEU A 110 -4.51 7.42 -14.34
CA LEU A 110 -4.10 8.14 -15.55
C LEU A 110 -4.08 7.22 -16.79
N LEU A 111 -3.59 5.99 -16.63
CA LEU A 111 -3.58 5.00 -17.71
C LEU A 111 -5.00 4.60 -18.14
N GLU A 112 -5.90 4.36 -17.17
CA GLU A 112 -7.30 4.06 -17.48
C GLU A 112 -8.02 5.24 -18.12
N GLU A 113 -7.75 6.48 -17.71
CA GLU A 113 -8.25 7.68 -18.38
C GLU A 113 -7.78 7.75 -19.84
N LYS A 114 -6.49 7.53 -20.10
CA LYS A 114 -5.93 7.53 -21.46
C LYS A 114 -6.52 6.43 -22.33
N LYS A 115 -6.70 5.23 -21.77
CA LYS A 115 -7.38 4.12 -22.44
C LYS A 115 -8.83 4.46 -22.78
N ALA A 116 -9.58 5.06 -21.85
CA ALA A 116 -10.95 5.48 -22.09
C ALA A 116 -11.05 6.55 -23.20
N GLU A 117 -10.13 7.51 -23.21
CA GLU A 117 -10.03 8.53 -24.25
C GLU A 117 -9.79 7.90 -25.63
N LEU A 118 -8.85 6.95 -25.72
CA LEU A 118 -8.55 6.24 -26.97
C LEU A 118 -9.74 5.40 -27.46
N LEU A 119 -10.40 4.68 -26.56
CA LEU A 119 -11.62 3.93 -26.87
C LEU A 119 -12.73 4.85 -27.38
N GLN A 120 -12.91 6.01 -26.76
CA GLN A 120 -13.90 6.99 -27.20
C GLN A 120 -13.62 7.49 -28.62
N ARG A 121 -12.35 7.71 -28.98
CA ARG A 121 -11.96 8.07 -30.35
C ARG A 121 -12.31 6.97 -31.36
N ILE A 122 -12.05 5.71 -31.03
CA ILE A 122 -12.42 4.55 -31.86
C ILE A 122 -13.95 4.49 -32.02
N SER A 123 -14.71 4.61 -30.94
CA SER A 123 -16.17 4.58 -30.98
C SER A 123 -16.75 5.73 -31.81
N ARG A 124 -16.14 6.92 -31.75
CA ARG A 124 -16.55 8.06 -32.57
C ARG A 124 -16.31 7.80 -34.06
N GLU A 125 -15.11 7.35 -34.43
CA GLU A 125 -14.81 7.02 -35.83
C GLU A 125 -15.74 5.91 -36.36
N GLN A 126 -16.00 4.89 -35.54
CA GLN A 126 -16.97 3.84 -35.87
C GLN A 126 -18.37 4.45 -36.08
N ALA A 127 -18.84 5.33 -35.19
CA ALA A 127 -20.14 5.97 -35.30
C ALA A 127 -20.24 6.84 -36.56
N ASP A 128 -19.21 7.62 -36.86
CA ASP A 128 -19.17 8.49 -38.04
C ASP A 128 -19.18 7.66 -39.34
N LYS A 129 -18.36 6.60 -39.42
CA LYS A 129 -18.34 5.66 -40.56
C LYS A 129 -19.67 4.94 -40.74
N THR A 130 -20.25 4.42 -39.67
CA THR A 130 -21.53 3.71 -39.74
C THR A 130 -22.69 4.65 -40.10
N ALA A 131 -22.70 5.88 -39.57
CA ALA A 131 -23.68 6.89 -39.95
C ALA A 131 -23.58 7.26 -41.44
N PHE A 132 -22.36 7.42 -41.96
CA PHE A 132 -22.14 7.66 -43.38
C PHE A 132 -22.68 6.51 -44.25
N ILE A 133 -22.33 5.25 -43.92
CA ILE A 133 -22.82 4.07 -44.63
C ILE A 133 -24.35 3.98 -44.58
N GLN A 134 -24.96 4.23 -43.42
CA GLN A 134 -26.41 4.23 -43.28
C GLN A 134 -27.08 5.30 -44.14
N SER A 135 -26.51 6.51 -44.17
CA SER A 135 -27.02 7.60 -45.02
C SER A 135 -26.97 7.22 -46.50
N LEU A 136 -25.89 6.56 -46.92
CA LEU A 136 -25.73 6.10 -48.29
C LEU A 136 -26.74 5.00 -48.63
N ILE A 137 -26.96 4.03 -47.72
CA ILE A 137 -28.01 3.00 -47.87
C ILE A 137 -29.39 3.65 -48.05
N CYS A 138 -29.72 4.68 -47.25
CA CYS A 138 -30.99 5.41 -47.40
C CYS A 138 -31.11 6.07 -48.78
N GLN A 139 -30.06 6.73 -49.26
CA GLN A 139 -30.05 7.34 -50.60
C GLN A 139 -30.24 6.30 -51.72
N TYR A 140 -29.56 5.15 -51.62
CA TYR A 140 -29.75 4.05 -52.58
C TYR A 140 -31.18 3.50 -52.54
N LYS A 141 -31.78 3.35 -51.36
CA LYS A 141 -33.18 2.90 -51.21
C LYS A 141 -34.17 3.89 -51.81
N GLU A 142 -34.01 5.19 -51.56
CA GLU A 142 -34.87 6.23 -52.15
C GLU A 142 -34.78 6.26 -53.67
N GLN A 143 -33.57 6.13 -54.23
CA GLN A 143 -33.38 6.04 -55.68
C GLN A 143 -34.04 4.78 -56.25
N LEU A 144 -33.91 3.65 -55.56
CA LEU A 144 -34.57 2.41 -55.95
C LEU A 144 -36.09 2.55 -55.94
N GLU A 145 -36.69 3.18 -54.93
CA GLU A 145 -38.13 3.44 -54.87
C GLU A 145 -38.60 4.36 -56.00
N LYS A 146 -37.86 5.44 -56.29
CA LYS A 146 -38.16 6.34 -57.43
C LYS A 146 -38.11 5.57 -58.75
N SER A 147 -37.09 4.72 -58.93
CA SER A 147 -36.98 3.87 -60.11
C SER A 147 -38.11 2.84 -60.19
N SER A 148 -38.52 2.22 -59.08
CA SER A 148 -39.65 1.27 -59.04
C SER A 148 -40.95 1.93 -59.47
N ARG A 149 -41.24 3.13 -58.95
CA ARG A 149 -42.44 3.90 -59.34
C ARG A 149 -42.43 4.27 -60.81
N LEU A 150 -41.27 4.66 -61.36
CA LEU A 150 -41.13 4.94 -62.79
C LEU A 150 -41.38 3.70 -63.64
N VAL A 151 -40.91 2.53 -63.19
CA VAL A 151 -41.18 1.25 -63.86
C VAL A 151 -42.67 0.88 -63.79
N GLU A 152 -43.30 0.99 -62.62
CA GLU A 152 -44.74 0.75 -62.43
C GLU A 152 -45.58 1.65 -63.34
N THR A 153 -45.26 2.94 -63.40
CA THR A 153 -45.95 3.91 -64.26
C THR A 153 -45.72 3.61 -65.75
N ALA A 154 -44.52 3.16 -66.12
CA ALA A 154 -44.21 2.75 -67.49
C ALA A 154 -44.95 1.48 -67.91
N ILE A 155 -45.09 0.51 -67.00
CA ILE A 155 -45.88 -0.72 -67.23
C ILE A 155 -47.35 -0.37 -67.39
N GLN A 156 -47.91 0.44 -66.49
CA GLN A 156 -49.31 0.87 -66.57
C GLN A 156 -49.61 1.58 -67.90
N ALA A 157 -48.72 2.50 -68.30
CA ALA A 157 -48.82 3.14 -69.60
C ALA A 157 -48.75 2.14 -70.76
N ALA A 158 -47.89 1.12 -70.70
CA ALA A 158 -47.78 0.11 -71.74
C ALA A 158 -49.02 -0.80 -71.87
N GLU A 159 -49.81 -0.95 -70.81
CA GLU A 159 -51.04 -1.76 -70.79
C GLU A 159 -52.27 -1.00 -71.34
N GLU A 160 -52.18 0.31 -71.54
CA GLU A 160 -53.31 1.15 -71.97
C GLU A 160 -53.57 1.07 -73.47
N THR A 161 -54.83 0.79 -73.82
CA THR A 161 -55.28 0.58 -75.21
C THR A 161 -55.78 1.84 -75.91
N GLY A 162 -56.05 2.92 -75.15
CA GLY A 162 -56.52 4.20 -75.67
C GLY A 162 -55.42 5.26 -75.77
N GLY A 163 -55.18 5.82 -76.96
CA GLY A 163 -54.06 6.75 -77.19
C GLY A 163 -54.06 8.02 -76.32
N ALA A 164 -55.23 8.53 -75.93
CA ALA A 164 -55.33 9.67 -75.00
C ALA A 164 -55.05 9.27 -73.54
N ALA A 165 -55.44 8.06 -73.12
CA ALA A 165 -55.16 7.55 -71.77
C ALA A 165 -53.67 7.29 -71.59
N PHE A 166 -53.03 6.68 -72.60
CA PHE A 166 -51.59 6.48 -72.67
C PHE A 166 -50.80 7.78 -72.42
N LEU A 167 -51.18 8.88 -73.10
CA LEU A 167 -50.48 10.16 -72.96
C LEU A 167 -50.65 10.82 -71.59
N MET A 168 -51.69 10.45 -70.83
CA MET A 168 -51.96 11.02 -69.50
C MET A 168 -51.25 10.25 -68.38
N VAL A 169 -50.96 8.95 -68.58
CA VAL A 169 -50.34 8.08 -67.56
C VAL A 169 -48.85 7.88 -67.81
N ARG A 170 -48.38 8.02 -69.06
CA ARG A 170 -46.96 7.91 -69.42
C ARG A 170 -46.06 8.85 -68.58
N PRO A 171 -44.87 8.39 -68.14
CA PRO A 171 -43.92 9.26 -67.46
C PRO A 171 -43.52 10.45 -68.36
N PRO A 172 -43.38 11.67 -67.78
CA PRO A 172 -43.12 12.88 -68.54
C PRO A 172 -41.76 12.80 -69.26
N ASP A 173 -41.72 13.14 -70.55
CA ASP A 173 -40.45 13.31 -71.25
C ASP A 173 -39.81 14.66 -70.91
N PRO A 174 -38.49 14.71 -70.70
CA PRO A 174 -37.81 15.97 -70.55
C PRO A 174 -37.80 16.72 -71.90
N PRO A 175 -38.00 18.05 -71.91
CA PRO A 175 -38.18 18.84 -73.13
C PRO A 175 -36.96 18.88 -74.07
N ARG A 176 -35.80 18.39 -73.64
CA ARG A 176 -34.54 18.31 -74.42
C ARG A 176 -33.62 17.15 -73.99
N GLY A 177 -34.15 15.97 -73.64
CA GLY A 177 -33.34 14.90 -73.03
C GLY A 177 -33.78 13.47 -73.32
N VAL A 178 -32.94 12.53 -72.86
CA VAL A 178 -33.14 11.06 -72.87
C VAL A 178 -34.40 10.71 -72.05
N PRO A 179 -35.19 9.66 -72.38
CA PRO A 179 -36.39 9.33 -71.60
C PRO A 179 -36.05 9.12 -70.12
N VAL A 180 -36.91 9.57 -69.21
CA VAL A 180 -36.68 9.49 -67.75
C VAL A 180 -36.35 8.07 -67.29
N ILE A 181 -36.94 7.06 -67.95
CA ILE A 181 -36.68 5.63 -67.71
C ILE A 181 -35.23 5.26 -68.07
N VAL A 182 -34.69 5.82 -69.16
CA VAL A 182 -33.30 5.62 -69.61
C VAL A 182 -32.30 6.35 -68.70
N GLU A 183 -32.69 7.50 -68.16
CA GLU A 183 -31.88 8.24 -67.18
C GLU A 183 -31.79 7.47 -65.85
N ALA A 184 -32.92 6.96 -65.35
CA ALA A 184 -32.98 6.17 -64.11
C ALA A 184 -32.21 4.84 -64.21
N SER A 185 -32.26 4.17 -65.37
CA SER A 185 -31.55 2.90 -65.60
C SER A 185 -30.03 3.04 -65.70
N LYS A 186 -29.51 4.26 -65.92
CA LYS A 186 -28.06 4.51 -65.85
C LYS A 186 -27.52 4.56 -64.42
N GLY A 187 -28.40 4.54 -63.41
CA GLY A 187 -28.05 4.68 -62.00
C GLY A 187 -27.56 6.10 -61.70
N ALA A 188 -28.20 6.77 -60.74
CA ALA A 188 -27.67 8.03 -60.23
C ALA A 188 -26.21 7.83 -59.79
N ARG A 189 -25.32 8.78 -60.13
CA ARG A 189 -23.92 8.81 -59.66
C ARG A 189 -23.90 9.02 -58.14
N LEU A 190 -24.21 7.97 -57.40
CA LEU A 190 -24.10 7.96 -55.95
C LEU A 190 -22.63 7.76 -55.58
N ASP A 191 -22.22 8.42 -54.49
CA ASP A 191 -20.88 8.28 -53.93
C ASP A 191 -20.64 6.81 -53.56
N LYS A 192 -19.48 6.29 -53.96
CA LYS A 192 -19.09 4.91 -53.64
C LYS A 192 -18.22 4.91 -52.41
N ILE A 193 -18.40 3.90 -51.57
CA ILE A 193 -17.48 3.63 -50.47
C ILE A 193 -16.15 3.16 -51.07
N GLU A 194 -15.04 3.77 -50.68
CA GLU A 194 -13.70 3.36 -51.12
C GLU A 194 -13.33 1.97 -50.54
N PRO A 195 -12.59 1.14 -51.29
CA PRO A 195 -12.10 -0.14 -50.77
C PRO A 195 -11.27 0.07 -49.49
N GLY A 196 -11.66 -0.56 -48.39
CA GLY A 196 -10.97 -0.43 -47.11
C GLY A 196 -11.54 0.63 -46.16
N TYR A 197 -12.64 1.31 -46.51
CA TYR A 197 -13.32 2.25 -45.60
C TYR A 197 -13.70 1.63 -44.25
N GLU A 198 -14.00 0.32 -44.25
CA GLU A 198 -14.33 -0.46 -43.06
C GLU A 198 -13.12 -0.75 -42.16
N SER A 199 -11.88 -0.57 -42.65
CA SER A 199 -10.67 -0.85 -41.86
C SER A 199 -10.55 0.12 -40.68
N MET A 200 -10.21 -0.43 -39.52
CA MET A 200 -9.89 0.28 -38.29
C MET A 200 -8.44 0.02 -37.85
N ASP A 201 -7.61 -0.53 -38.75
CA ASP A 201 -6.25 -1.00 -38.43
C ASP A 201 -5.29 0.14 -38.07
N ALA A 202 -5.67 1.38 -38.38
CA ALA A 202 -4.94 2.59 -37.99
C ALA A 202 -4.96 2.85 -36.47
N PHE A 203 -5.85 2.22 -35.69
CA PHE A 203 -5.94 2.37 -34.24
C PHE A 203 -5.06 1.37 -33.49
N SER A 204 -3.77 1.34 -33.81
CA SER A 204 -2.77 0.57 -33.07
C SER A 204 -1.98 1.47 -32.11
N VAL A 205 -1.69 0.97 -30.92
CA VAL A 205 -0.92 1.68 -29.89
C VAL A 205 0.23 0.78 -29.46
N SER A 206 1.46 1.29 -29.54
CA SER A 206 2.63 0.63 -28.93
C SER A 206 2.74 1.02 -27.46
N LEU A 207 2.93 0.03 -26.60
CA LEU A 207 3.10 0.20 -25.16
C LEU A 207 4.54 -0.10 -24.70
N GLU A 208 5.46 -0.36 -25.63
CA GLU A 208 6.83 -0.80 -25.34
C GLU A 208 7.57 0.19 -24.42
N HIS A 209 7.47 1.48 -24.69
CA HIS A 209 8.08 2.52 -23.85
C HIS A 209 7.50 2.59 -22.43
N LEU A 210 6.22 2.29 -22.26
CA LEU A 210 5.60 2.23 -20.92
C LEU A 210 6.09 1.01 -20.16
N THR A 211 6.29 -0.12 -20.84
CA THR A 211 6.86 -1.33 -20.26
C THR A 211 8.30 -1.09 -19.81
N GLU A 212 9.13 -0.44 -20.62
CA GLU A 212 10.49 -0.04 -20.25
C GLU A 212 10.51 0.89 -19.02
N ALA A 213 9.64 1.90 -19.00
CA ALA A 213 9.54 2.83 -17.89
C ALA A 213 9.13 2.13 -16.58
N VAL A 214 8.19 1.18 -16.64
CA VAL A 214 7.79 0.37 -15.46
C VAL A 214 8.93 -0.53 -14.98
N HIS A 215 9.72 -1.11 -15.89
CA HIS A 215 10.88 -1.91 -15.51
C HIS A 215 12.01 -1.10 -14.87
N ALA A 216 12.08 0.21 -15.13
CA ALA A 216 13.09 1.10 -14.56
C ALA A 216 12.69 1.68 -13.18
N LEU A 217 11.50 1.38 -12.66
CA LEU A 217 11.05 1.86 -11.35
C LEU A 217 11.83 1.15 -10.24
N ASP A 218 12.62 1.90 -9.49
CA ASP A 218 13.35 1.44 -8.29
C ASP A 218 13.30 2.52 -7.20
N PHE A 219 13.65 2.15 -5.97
CA PHE A 219 13.80 3.12 -4.88
C PHE A 219 15.03 3.99 -5.10
N GLU A 220 14.89 5.30 -4.94
CA GLU A 220 16.04 6.20 -4.93
C GLU A 220 16.88 5.93 -3.66
N PRO A 221 18.22 5.89 -3.77
CA PRO A 221 19.07 5.70 -2.61
C PRO A 221 18.87 6.88 -1.64
N ALA A 222 18.54 6.58 -0.39
CA ALA A 222 18.45 7.58 0.66
C ALA A 222 19.83 8.21 0.90
N GLU A 223 19.89 9.54 1.06
CA GLU A 223 21.07 10.18 1.64
C GLU A 223 21.18 9.68 3.09
N GLU A 224 22.27 8.96 3.40
CA GLU A 224 22.52 8.37 4.72
C GLU A 224 22.80 9.46 5.75
N ASP A 225 21.76 9.94 6.44
CA ASP A 225 21.93 10.69 7.69
C ASP A 225 22.22 9.67 8.81
N GLU A 226 23.49 9.29 8.95
CA GLU A 226 24.00 8.51 10.09
C GLU A 226 23.97 9.36 11.38
N GLU A 227 22.80 9.53 12.00
CA GLU A 227 22.75 9.96 13.41
C GLU A 227 23.03 8.75 14.31
N TYR A 228 24.33 8.50 14.51
CA TYR A 228 24.84 7.55 15.50
C TYR A 228 24.47 8.03 16.90
N PHE A 229 23.62 7.28 17.61
CA PHE A 229 23.32 7.54 19.01
C PHE A 229 24.52 7.11 19.86
N ASP A 230 25.40 8.06 20.20
CA ASP A 230 26.49 7.81 21.14
C ASP A 230 25.90 7.66 22.55
N GLY A 231 25.77 6.41 22.99
CA GLY A 231 25.47 6.09 24.37
C GLY A 231 26.70 6.42 25.23
N GLU A 232 26.86 7.67 25.62
CA GLU A 232 27.86 8.07 26.60
C GLU A 232 27.57 7.35 27.93
N GLU A 233 28.31 6.26 28.19
CA GLU A 233 28.54 5.73 29.52
C GLU A 233 29.32 6.78 30.30
N GLU A 234 28.65 7.59 31.14
CA GLU A 234 29.34 8.38 32.16
C GLU A 234 30.01 7.41 33.16
N GLU A 235 31.30 7.14 32.92
CA GLU A 235 32.22 6.66 33.94
C GLU A 235 32.27 7.70 35.06
N VAL A 236 31.67 7.37 36.20
CA VAL A 236 31.84 8.13 37.43
C VAL A 236 33.20 7.76 38.01
N GLU A 237 34.22 8.60 37.76
CA GLU A 237 35.50 8.58 38.48
C GLU A 237 35.35 9.20 39.89
N GLU A 238 35.95 8.49 40.85
CA GLU A 238 36.29 8.80 42.27
C GLU A 238 35.19 8.93 43.34
#